data_AF-A0A2K0XDL9-F1
#
_entry.id   AF-A0A2K0XDL9-F1
#
_cell.length_a   1.000
_cell.length_b   1.000
_cell.length_c   1.000
_cell.angle_alpha   90.00
_cell.angle_beta   90.00
_cell.angle_gamma   90.00
#
_symmetry.space_group_name_H-M   'P 1'
#
loop_
_entity.id
_entity.type
_entity.pdbx_description
1 polymer ?
#
loop_
_entity_poly.entity_id
_entity_poly.type
_entity_poly.pdbx_seq_one_letter_code
_entity_poly.pdbx_strand_id
1 'polypeptide(L)'
;MKQQVSHFLRTYPVTLTLVIGIWIVCLIPIPETPLSDVALMDKWTHIALYFVLTSCIYWEDLKSRRPLTSKRLFIIAFLTPLLMGGLIEIVQATCTHGNRSGDWYDFLANSIGVILAQLIGILLVRYFSSRNKDD
;
A
#
# COMPACT_ATOMS: atom_id res chain seq x y z
N MET A 1 -18.31 16.37 3.57
CA MET A 1 -17.77 15.20 2.82
C MET A 1 -17.08 15.59 1.51
N LYS A 2 -17.73 16.28 0.56
CA LYS A 2 -17.13 16.61 -0.76
C LYS A 2 -15.79 17.39 -0.70
N GLN A 3 -15.67 18.38 0.19
CA GLN A 3 -14.41 19.15 0.34
C GLN A 3 -13.25 18.33 0.94
N GLN A 4 -13.54 17.31 1.75
CA GLN A 4 -12.48 16.47 2.33
C GLN A 4 -11.95 15.46 1.31
N VAL A 5 -12.81 14.94 0.44
CA VAL A 5 -12.41 14.03 -0.65
C VAL A 5 -11.57 14.77 -1.69
N SER A 6 -11.97 15.98 -2.11
CA SER A 6 -11.17 16.76 -3.07
C SER A 6 -9.81 17.18 -2.51
N HIS A 7 -9.74 17.48 -1.22
CA HIS A 7 -8.47 17.74 -0.53
C HIS A 7 -7.59 16.49 -0.52
N PHE A 8 -8.13 15.33 -0.13
CA PHE A 8 -7.39 14.07 -0.11
C PHE A 8 -6.83 13.70 -1.49
N LEU A 9 -7.63 13.81 -2.56
CA LEU A 9 -7.20 13.55 -3.94
C LEU A 9 -6.07 14.46 -4.42
N ARG A 10 -6.02 15.71 -3.94
CA ARG A 10 -4.93 16.65 -4.24
C ARG A 10 -3.70 16.47 -3.35
N THR A 11 -3.87 15.96 -2.13
CA THR A 11 -2.78 15.74 -1.18
C THR A 11 -2.02 14.44 -1.44
N TYR A 12 -2.69 13.40 -1.96
CA TYR A 12 -2.13 12.05 -2.14
C TYR A 12 -2.17 11.54 -3.60
N PRO A 13 -1.72 12.31 -4.61
CA PRO A 13 -1.80 11.91 -6.01
C PRO A 13 -0.94 10.68 -6.34
N VAL A 14 0.21 10.50 -5.69
CA VAL A 14 1.10 9.36 -5.96
C VAL A 14 0.51 8.09 -5.35
N THR A 15 0.05 8.15 -4.10
CA THR A 15 -0.65 7.03 -3.46
C THR A 15 -1.84 6.58 -4.29
N LEU A 16 -2.66 7.50 -4.81
CA LEU A 16 -3.81 7.14 -5.64
C LEU A 16 -3.39 6.43 -6.94
N THR A 17 -2.34 6.93 -7.58
CA THR A 17 -1.80 6.31 -8.81
C THR A 17 -1.28 4.90 -8.52
N LEU A 18 -0.59 4.70 -7.39
CA LEU A 18 -0.12 3.39 -6.96
C LEU A 18 -1.28 2.44 -6.64
N VAL A 19 -2.32 2.91 -5.96
CA VAL A 19 -3.52 2.08 -5.71
C VAL A 19 -4.10 1.57 -7.03
N ILE A 20 -4.32 2.46 -8.00
CA ILE A 20 -4.85 2.06 -9.31
C ILE A 20 -3.90 1.06 -10.00
N GLY A 21 -2.60 1.33 -9.99
CA GLY A 21 -1.60 0.43 -10.56
C GLY A 21 -1.58 -0.95 -9.91
N ILE A 22 -1.65 -1.03 -8.58
CA ILE A 22 -1.69 -2.29 -7.83
C ILE A 22 -2.93 -3.09 -8.19
N TRP A 23 -4.10 -2.45 -8.25
CA TRP A 23 -5.33 -3.12 -8.68
C TRP A 23 -5.21 -3.71 -10.08
N ILE A 24 -4.61 -2.97 -11.02
CA ILE A 24 -4.40 -3.45 -12.39
C ILE A 24 -3.46 -4.66 -12.40
N VAL A 25 -2.28 -4.55 -11.75
CA VAL A 25 -1.28 -5.62 -11.71
C VAL A 25 -1.81 -6.88 -11.03
N CYS A 26 -2.56 -6.72 -9.93
CA CYS A 26 -3.14 -7.83 -9.18
C CYS A 26 -4.39 -8.43 -9.83
N LEU A 27 -5.06 -7.77 -10.77
CA LEU A 27 -6.24 -8.35 -11.45
C LEU A 27 -5.92 -8.91 -12.84
N ILE A 28 -4.94 -8.36 -13.55
CA ILE A 28 -4.56 -8.85 -14.88
C ILE A 28 -3.68 -10.09 -14.77
N PRO A 29 -4.03 -11.22 -15.44
CA PRO A 29 -3.17 -12.40 -15.47
C PRO A 29 -1.82 -12.05 -16.09
N ILE A 30 -0.74 -12.29 -15.36
CA ILE A 30 0.62 -12.08 -15.86
C ILE A 30 0.91 -13.25 -16.83
N PRO A 31 1.31 -12.97 -18.08
CA PRO A 31 1.64 -14.04 -19.02
C PRO A 31 2.82 -14.87 -18.50
N GLU A 32 2.81 -16.17 -18.78
CA GLU A 32 3.92 -17.08 -18.49
C GLU A 32 5.21 -16.52 -19.12
N THR A 33 6.11 -16.04 -18.26
CA THR A 33 7.43 -15.55 -18.63
C THR A 33 8.46 -16.52 -18.05
N PRO A 34 9.70 -16.62 -18.57
CA PRO A 34 10.74 -17.49 -17.98
C PRO A 34 11.12 -17.14 -16.53
N LEU A 35 10.52 -16.09 -15.95
CA LEU A 35 10.59 -15.73 -14.54
C LEU A 35 9.54 -16.47 -13.68
N SER A 36 8.58 -17.20 -14.28
CA SER A 36 7.61 -18.04 -13.56
C SER A 36 8.23 -19.25 -12.88
N ASP A 37 9.46 -19.65 -13.29
CA ASP A 37 10.26 -20.69 -12.63
C ASP A 37 10.74 -20.27 -11.22
N VAL A 38 10.74 -18.98 -10.89
CA VAL A 38 10.96 -18.51 -9.52
C VAL A 38 9.62 -18.58 -8.78
N ALA A 39 9.28 -19.78 -8.31
CA ALA A 39 8.23 -19.95 -7.31
C ALA A 39 8.45 -18.91 -6.20
N LEU A 40 7.42 -18.12 -5.86
CA LEU A 40 7.42 -16.98 -4.91
C LEU A 40 7.68 -15.57 -5.47
N MET A 41 8.02 -15.37 -6.75
CA MET A 41 8.25 -14.01 -7.29
C MET A 41 7.01 -13.09 -7.16
N ASP A 42 5.82 -13.66 -7.33
CA ASP A 42 4.55 -12.95 -7.12
C ASP A 42 4.44 -12.42 -5.69
N LYS A 43 4.82 -13.22 -4.69
CA LYS A 43 4.79 -12.83 -3.26
C LYS A 43 5.77 -11.71 -2.93
N TRP A 44 6.98 -11.75 -3.49
CA TRP A 44 7.94 -10.65 -3.35
C TRP A 44 7.43 -9.36 -3.98
N THR A 45 6.74 -9.48 -5.13
CA THR A 45 6.09 -8.34 -5.79
C THR A 45 5.01 -7.76 -4.91
N HIS A 46 4.15 -8.59 -4.31
CA HIS A 46 3.14 -8.17 -3.34
C HIS A 46 3.74 -7.45 -2.12
N ILE A 47 4.79 -8.00 -1.50
CA ILE A 47 5.52 -7.33 -0.40
C ILE A 47 6.02 -5.95 -0.86
N ALA A 48 6.68 -5.87 -2.02
CA ALA A 48 7.26 -4.64 -2.53
C ALA A 48 6.20 -3.58 -2.86
N LEU A 49 5.10 -3.97 -3.52
CA LEU A 49 4.00 -3.08 -3.88
C LEU A 49 3.35 -2.45 -2.65
N TYR A 50 3.04 -3.26 -1.64
CA TYR A 50 2.39 -2.79 -0.41
C TYR A 50 3.35 -2.02 0.49
N PHE A 51 4.63 -2.36 0.47
CA PHE A 51 5.68 -1.56 1.11
C PHE A 51 5.76 -0.16 0.50
N VAL A 52 5.90 -0.07 -0.83
CA VAL A 52 6.01 1.21 -1.55
C VAL A 52 4.74 2.06 -1.37
N LEU A 53 3.55 1.45 -1.46
CA LEU A 53 2.28 2.12 -1.23
C LEU A 53 2.23 2.75 0.18
N THR A 54 2.53 1.95 1.20
CA THR A 54 2.48 2.40 2.59
C THR A 54 3.53 3.48 2.86
N SER A 55 4.75 3.33 2.34
CA SER A 55 5.79 4.36 2.43
C SER A 55 5.40 5.66 1.73
N CYS A 56 4.70 5.59 0.59
CA CYS A 56 4.19 6.78 -0.10
C CYS A 56 3.17 7.55 0.73
N ILE A 57 2.28 6.86 1.46
CA ILE A 57 1.33 7.52 2.38
C ILE A 57 2.08 8.34 3.43
N TYR A 58 3.13 7.77 4.05
CA TYR A 58 3.96 8.48 5.01
C TYR A 58 4.69 9.68 4.39
N TRP A 59 5.26 9.50 3.21
CA TRP A 59 6.00 10.54 2.50
C TRP A 59 5.10 11.72 2.09
N GLU A 60 3.93 11.44 1.52
CA GLU A 60 2.98 12.46 1.10
C GLU A 60 2.37 13.20 2.31
N ASP A 61 2.12 12.51 3.43
CA ASP A 61 1.66 13.17 4.65
C ASP A 61 2.73 14.08 5.26
N LEU A 62 4.00 13.66 5.27
CA LEU A 62 5.13 14.49 5.72
C LEU A 62 5.30 15.76 4.87
N LYS A 63 5.00 15.70 3.56
CA LYS A 63 5.06 16.85 2.65
C LYS A 63 3.78 17.69 2.66
N SER A 64 2.68 17.17 3.21
CA SER A 64 1.40 17.85 3.28
C SER A 64 1.50 19.13 4.12
N ARG A 65 0.88 20.22 3.65
CA ARG A 65 0.75 21.45 4.46
C ARG A 65 -0.16 21.27 5.68
N ARG A 66 -0.94 20.18 5.72
CA ARG A 66 -1.82 19.80 6.82
C ARG A 66 -1.60 18.32 7.10
N PRO A 67 -0.49 17.95 7.76
CA PRO A 67 -0.20 16.55 8.07
C PRO A 67 -1.26 16.01 9.04
N LEU A 68 -1.50 14.71 8.96
CA LEU A 68 -2.38 14.02 9.88
C LEU A 68 -1.71 13.90 11.26
N THR A 69 -2.52 13.68 12.30
CA THR A 69 -1.96 13.32 13.61
C THR A 69 -1.28 11.95 13.51
N SER A 70 -0.18 11.73 14.23
CA SER A 70 0.59 10.48 14.12
C SER A 70 -0.26 9.22 14.34
N LYS A 71 -1.25 9.27 15.23
CA LYS A 71 -2.21 8.17 15.45
C LYS A 71 -3.10 7.94 14.22
N ARG A 72 -3.61 9.01 13.60
CA ARG A 72 -4.49 8.92 12.44
C ARG A 72 -3.74 8.49 11.19
N LEU A 73 -2.52 8.99 11.01
CA LEU A 73 -1.61 8.54 9.95
C LEU A 73 -1.31 7.04 10.09
N PHE A 74 -0.97 6.59 11.30
CA PHE A 74 -0.75 5.17 11.59
C PHE A 74 -1.96 4.31 11.21
N ILE A 75 -3.15 4.69 11.66
CA ILE A 75 -4.38 3.93 11.36
C ILE A 75 -4.65 3.88 9.86
N ILE A 76 -4.51 5.01 9.14
CA ILE A 76 -4.78 5.05 7.70
C ILE A 76 -3.72 4.26 6.92
N ALA A 77 -2.44 4.49 7.20
CA ALA A 77 -1.34 3.83 6.51
C ALA A 77 -1.27 2.33 6.79
N PHE A 78 -1.82 1.85 7.92
CA PHE A 78 -1.91 0.43 8.21
C PHE A 78 -3.19 -0.19 7.66
N LEU A 79 -4.36 0.36 8.03
CA LEU A 79 -5.65 -0.27 7.77
C LEU A 79 -6.06 -0.19 6.29
N THR A 80 -5.79 0.93 5.62
CA THR A 80 -6.18 1.11 4.21
C THR A 80 -5.52 0.09 3.28
N PRO A 81 -4.18 -0.06 3.25
CA PRO A 81 -3.56 -1.07 2.40
C PRO A 81 -3.92 -2.49 2.85
N LEU A 82 -4.03 -2.78 4.16
CA LEU A 82 -4.41 -4.12 4.62
C LEU A 82 -5.81 -4.54 4.13
N LEU A 83 -6.81 -3.65 4.26
CA LEU A 83 -8.16 -3.90 3.75
C LEU A 83 -8.17 -4.00 2.22
N MET A 84 -7.35 -3.21 1.54
CA MET A 84 -7.21 -3.27 0.08
C MET A 84 -6.66 -4.63 -0.37
N GLY A 85 -5.65 -5.18 0.30
CA GLY A 85 -5.10 -6.52 0.02
C GLY A 85 -6.15 -7.61 0.11
N GLY A 86 -6.85 -7.69 1.24
CA GLY A 86 -7.92 -8.68 1.42
C GLY A 86 -9.06 -8.50 0.41
N LEU A 87 -9.40 -7.26 0.05
CA LEU A 87 -10.41 -7.02 -0.99
C LEU A 87 -9.95 -7.50 -2.37
N ILE A 88 -8.69 -7.26 -2.74
CA ILE A 88 -8.13 -7.72 -4.01
C ILE A 88 -8.17 -9.25 -4.09
N GLU A 89 -7.83 -9.95 -3.01
CA GLU A 89 -7.91 -11.43 -2.97
C GLU A 89 -9.34 -11.95 -3.10
N ILE A 90 -10.29 -11.32 -2.42
CA ILE A 90 -11.72 -11.68 -2.56
C ILE A 90 -12.15 -11.48 -4.01
N VAL A 91 -11.77 -10.36 -4.64
CA VAL A 91 -12.09 -10.08 -6.05
C VAL A 91 -11.38 -11.07 -6.98
N GLN A 92 -10.14 -11.44 -6.69
CA GLN A 92 -9.43 -12.48 -7.45
C GLN A 92 -10.18 -13.81 -7.35
N ALA A 93 -10.52 -14.26 -6.15
CA ALA A 93 -11.22 -15.52 -5.91
C ALA A 93 -12.63 -15.56 -6.51
N THR A 94 -13.36 -14.43 -6.51
CA THR A 94 -14.77 -14.39 -6.92
C THR A 94 -14.99 -13.95 -8.36
N CYS A 95 -14.17 -13.04 -8.89
CA CYS A 95 -14.39 -12.40 -10.19
C CYS A 95 -13.48 -12.93 -11.31
N THR A 96 -12.35 -13.57 -10.99
CA THR A 96 -11.39 -14.03 -12.03
C THR A 96 -11.67 -15.45 -12.54
N HIS A 97 -12.79 -16.07 -12.13
CA HIS A 97 -13.26 -17.38 -12.63
C HIS A 97 -12.20 -18.50 -12.54
N GLY A 98 -11.29 -18.43 -11.57
CA GLY A 98 -10.24 -19.42 -11.36
C GLY A 98 -8.93 -19.19 -12.15
N ASN A 99 -8.81 -18.09 -12.91
CA ASN A 99 -7.56 -17.74 -13.60
C ASN A 99 -6.48 -17.18 -12.65
N ARG A 100 -6.84 -16.76 -11.44
CA ARG A 100 -5.91 -16.37 -10.39
C ARG A 100 -6.30 -17.07 -9.09
N SER A 101 -5.34 -17.70 -8.42
CA SER A 101 -5.55 -18.24 -7.08
C SER A 101 -5.60 -17.09 -6.08
N GLY A 102 -6.78 -16.75 -5.57
CA GLY A 102 -6.85 -15.95 -4.35
C GLY A 102 -6.29 -16.79 -3.20
N ASP A 103 -5.02 -16.57 -2.87
CA ASP A 103 -4.31 -17.35 -1.87
C ASP A 103 -4.08 -16.52 -0.61
N TRP A 104 -4.33 -17.11 0.56
CA TRP A 104 -4.03 -16.52 1.86
C TRP A 104 -2.54 -16.18 2.02
N TYR A 105 -1.65 -16.84 1.25
CA TYR A 105 -0.24 -16.48 1.23
C TYR A 105 0.04 -15.11 0.59
N ASP A 106 -0.80 -14.65 -0.33
CA ASP A 106 -0.66 -13.31 -0.92
C ASP A 106 -1.12 -12.25 0.07
N PHE A 107 -2.15 -12.54 0.89
CA PHE A 107 -2.55 -11.70 2.02
C PHE A 107 -1.43 -11.51 3.02
N LEU A 108 -0.75 -12.60 3.32
CA LEU A 108 0.37 -12.59 4.24
C LEU A 108 1.52 -11.76 3.66
N ALA A 109 1.83 -11.92 2.38
CA ALA A 109 2.83 -11.13 1.67
C ALA A 109 2.49 -9.62 1.70
N ASN A 110 1.24 -9.27 1.39
CA ASN A 110 0.73 -7.90 1.48
C ASN A 110 0.92 -7.34 2.89
N SER A 111 0.53 -8.11 3.90
CA SER A 111 0.63 -7.74 5.32
C SER A 111 2.07 -7.51 5.77
N ILE A 112 3.02 -8.34 5.33
CA ILE A 112 4.45 -8.17 5.62
C ILE A 112 4.96 -6.86 5.02
N GLY A 113 4.62 -6.55 3.77
CA GLY A 113 4.97 -5.29 3.12
C GLY A 113 4.47 -4.07 3.90
N VAL A 114 3.21 -4.11 4.33
CA VAL A 114 2.61 -3.04 5.16
C VAL A 114 3.33 -2.92 6.51
N ILE A 115 3.58 -4.01 7.22
CA ILE A 115 4.24 -3.99 8.53
C ILE A 115 5.67 -3.42 8.42
N LEU A 116 6.44 -3.85 7.42
CA LEU A 116 7.80 -3.35 7.20
C LEU A 116 7.80 -1.83 6.92
N ALA A 117 6.92 -1.37 6.03
CA ALA A 117 6.79 0.05 5.74
C ALA A 117 6.29 0.84 6.95
N GLN A 118 5.43 0.24 7.77
CA GLN A 118 4.88 0.86 8.97
C GLN A 118 5.96 1.10 10.04
N LEU A 119 6.88 0.15 10.22
CA LEU A 119 8.04 0.32 11.11
C LEU A 119 8.95 1.46 10.65
N ILE A 120 9.29 1.48 9.35
CA ILE A 120 10.14 2.53 8.77
C ILE A 120 9.45 3.89 8.81
N GLY A 121 8.16 3.95 8.45
CA GLY A 121 7.36 5.18 8.45
C GLY A 121 7.28 5.85 9.82
N ILE A 122 7.08 5.07 10.89
CA ILE A 122 7.10 5.61 12.27
C ILE A 122 8.46 6.21 12.61
N LEU A 123 9.55 5.51 12.29
CA LEU A 123 10.90 5.98 12.56
C LEU A 123 11.19 7.30 11.83
N LEU A 124 10.81 7.38 10.54
CA LEU A 124 10.96 8.59 9.73
C LEU A 124 10.13 9.75 10.30
N VAL A 125 8.84 9.54 10.60
CA VAL A 125 7.99 10.59 11.18
C VAL A 125 8.54 11.10 12.50
N ARG A 126 9.03 10.21 13.38
CA ARG A 126 9.65 10.60 14.65
C ARG A 126 10.92 11.41 14.42
N TYR A 127 11.79 10.97 13.51
CA TYR A 127 13.04 11.66 13.18
C TYR A 127 12.78 13.08 12.65
N PHE A 128 11.89 13.23 11.67
CA PHE A 128 11.56 14.56 11.11
C PHE A 128 10.79 15.45 12.08
N SER A 129 9.89 14.88 12.89
CA SER A 129 9.16 15.65 13.91
C SER A 129 10.06 16.13 15.07
N SER A 130 11.17 15.45 15.34
CA SER A 130 12.15 15.92 16.34
C SER A 130 12.91 17.12 15.80
N ARG A 131 13.39 17.04 14.55
CA ARG A 131 14.20 18.11 13.94
C ARG A 131 13.45 19.44 13.82
N ASN A 132 12.16 19.40 13.51
CA ASN A 132 11.32 20.60 13.38
C ASN A 132 11.06 21.34 14.71
N LYS A 133 11.50 20.81 15.86
CA LYS A 133 11.43 21.50 17.16
C LYS A 133 12.72 22.23 17.52
N ASP A 134 13.80 21.93 16.81
CA ASP A 134 15.14 22.47 17.07
C ASP A 134 15.49 23.65 16.13
N ASP A 135 14.62 23.96 15.16
CA ASP A 135 14.66 25.11 14.23
C ASP A 135 13.67 26.21 14.66
#